data_AF-A0A6P8Z0L1-F1
#
_entry.id   AF-A0A6P8Z0L1-F1
#
_cell.length_a   1.000
_cell.length_b   1.000
_cell.length_c   1.000
_cell.angle_alpha   90.00
_cell.angle_beta   90.00
_cell.angle_gamma   90.00
#
_symmetry.space_group_name_H-M   'P 1'
#
loop_
_entity.id
_entity.type
_entity.pdbx_description
1 polymer ?
#
loop_
_entity_poly.entity_id
_entity_poly.type
_entity_poly.pdbx_seq_one_letter_code
_entity_poly.pdbx_strand_id
1 'polypeptide(L)'
;MTTAKFTTVFDWDTIQSADSTEWCPLAPNQNVFVCGTYQIEKKEGEGNDPSSPPTHRLGRIYVFEVSDTLALKPHQVLDLPAVLDLKWSLQKICGKTLLGVVTATAALLILELQEDKQLVKLFETEVKGPNDIKETLALSLDWSCGRSSVDAFGDNQVYITVSDSQGGANLFKISENMDLTLLKRWQGHEYEAWICAFNYWEPSVVFSGGDDCVLKGWDIRTGLDTPIFLNRSHNAGVTSLQSNALFENILVSGSYDEQLRMWDTRKMKNPLHLLNLSGGVWRVKWDPFSHNSILAACMHGGFHVVKCKDTLNSSGEPTILASYNNHASIAYGADWCHLDSPSVKMLFASDEGALQPTLEYDHNLTLVSTCSFYDHKLCVSVLSEKQT
;
A
#
# COMPACT_ATOMS: atom_id res chain seq x y z
N MET A 1 -18.75 -23.57 5.17
CA MET A 1 -18.49 -22.15 4.86
C MET A 1 -17.34 -21.71 5.74
N THR A 2 -16.16 -21.45 5.16
CA THR A 2 -15.03 -20.87 5.89
C THR A 2 -15.43 -19.45 6.27
N THR A 3 -15.42 -19.13 7.56
CA THR A 3 -15.69 -17.78 8.07
C THR A 3 -14.39 -17.27 8.68
N ALA A 4 -13.97 -16.09 8.26
CA ALA A 4 -12.84 -15.39 8.85
C ALA A 4 -13.38 -14.36 9.87
N LYS A 5 -12.65 -14.11 10.96
CA LYS A 5 -13.08 -13.16 12.00
C LYS A 5 -11.95 -12.25 12.42
N PHE A 6 -12.23 -10.95 12.48
CA PHE A 6 -11.33 -9.96 13.07
C PHE A 6 -11.51 -9.89 14.59
N THR A 7 -10.40 -9.83 15.30
CA THR A 7 -10.33 -9.51 16.73
C THR A 7 -9.30 -8.41 16.92
N THR A 8 -9.73 -7.19 17.25
CA THR A 8 -8.82 -6.08 17.55
C THR A 8 -8.02 -6.40 18.80
N VAL A 9 -6.69 -6.37 18.69
CA VAL A 9 -5.77 -6.63 19.81
C VAL A 9 -5.14 -5.35 20.34
N PHE A 10 -4.93 -4.37 19.46
CA PHE A 10 -4.46 -3.04 19.83
C PHE A 10 -5.23 -1.98 19.06
N ASP A 11 -5.52 -0.88 19.72
CA ASP A 11 -5.95 0.37 19.11
C ASP A 11 -5.07 1.53 19.60
N TRP A 12 -4.90 2.52 18.74
CA TRP A 12 -4.04 3.66 19.01
C TRP A 12 -4.59 4.92 18.33
N ASP A 13 -4.51 6.05 19.04
CA ASP A 13 -4.81 7.38 18.50
C ASP A 13 -3.55 7.97 17.88
N THR A 14 -3.57 8.14 16.57
CA THR A 14 -2.45 8.67 15.77
C THR A 14 -2.33 10.20 15.86
N ILE A 15 -3.27 10.88 16.54
CA ILE A 15 -3.36 12.34 16.77
C ILE A 15 -3.64 13.15 15.50
N GLN A 16 -3.03 12.76 14.37
CA GLN A 16 -3.26 13.27 13.02
C GLN A 16 -4.06 12.25 12.22
N SER A 17 -4.64 12.63 11.07
CA SER A 17 -5.39 11.67 10.28
C SER A 17 -4.47 10.56 9.72
N ALA A 18 -4.80 9.31 10.01
CA ALA A 18 -4.03 8.15 9.56
C ALA A 18 -4.38 7.81 8.11
N ASP A 19 -3.35 7.74 7.27
CA ASP A 19 -3.50 7.61 5.82
C ASP A 19 -3.06 6.22 5.33
N SER A 20 -1.96 5.72 5.88
CA SER A 20 -1.33 4.47 5.45
C SER A 20 -0.79 3.68 6.62
N THR A 21 -0.67 2.37 6.43
CA THR A 21 0.01 1.45 7.35
C THR A 21 0.67 0.34 6.53
N GLU A 22 1.91 -0.03 6.86
CA GLU A 22 2.67 -1.06 6.16
C GLU A 22 3.54 -1.88 7.11
N TRP A 23 3.45 -3.20 7.00
CA TRP A 23 4.29 -4.15 7.73
C TRP A 23 5.60 -4.40 6.99
N CYS A 24 6.68 -4.50 7.75
CA CYS A 24 7.97 -4.86 7.18
C CYS A 24 7.94 -6.32 6.71
N PRO A 25 8.25 -6.61 5.43
CA PRO A 25 8.17 -7.97 4.90
C PRO A 25 9.41 -8.81 5.21
N LEU A 26 10.46 -8.21 5.77
CA LEU A 26 11.79 -8.81 5.84
C LEU A 26 12.15 -9.26 7.26
N ALA A 27 12.60 -10.51 7.38
CA ALA A 27 13.18 -11.03 8.60
C ALA A 27 14.44 -10.24 9.03
N PRO A 28 14.67 -10.04 10.35
CA PRO A 28 13.84 -10.48 11.47
C PRO A 28 12.75 -9.47 11.89
N ASN A 29 12.43 -8.48 11.05
CA ASN A 29 11.60 -7.33 11.41
C ASN A 29 10.12 -7.50 11.03
N GLN A 30 9.65 -8.72 10.80
CA GLN A 30 8.27 -8.98 10.34
C GLN A 30 7.19 -8.60 11.36
N ASN A 31 7.59 -8.34 12.61
CA ASN A 31 6.76 -7.80 13.67
C ASN A 31 6.75 -6.26 13.74
N VAL A 32 7.52 -5.58 12.89
CA VAL A 32 7.59 -4.12 12.79
C VAL A 32 6.65 -3.64 11.70
N PHE A 33 5.92 -2.56 11.98
CA PHE A 33 5.12 -1.87 10.98
C PHE A 33 5.17 -0.36 11.19
N VAL A 34 4.77 0.38 10.18
CA VAL A 34 4.78 1.84 10.19
C VAL A 34 3.41 2.38 9.85
N CYS A 35 3.08 3.56 10.37
CA CYS A 35 1.85 4.28 10.03
C CYS A 35 2.19 5.70 9.60
N GLY A 36 1.75 6.07 8.39
CA GLY A 36 1.86 7.41 7.82
C GLY A 36 0.62 8.22 8.10
N THR A 37 0.80 9.50 8.41
CA THR A 37 -0.29 10.44 8.68
C THR A 37 -0.26 11.65 7.74
N TYR A 38 -1.44 12.21 7.57
CA TYR A 38 -1.73 13.38 6.76
C TYR A 38 -2.63 14.31 7.57
N GLN A 39 -2.27 15.58 7.71
CA GLN A 39 -3.10 16.58 8.35
C GLN A 39 -2.99 17.91 7.62
N ILE A 40 -4.13 18.50 7.26
CA ILE A 40 -4.18 19.88 6.77
C ILE A 40 -4.24 20.80 7.98
N GLU A 41 -3.28 21.71 8.09
CA GLU A 41 -3.33 22.79 9.06
C GLU A 41 -4.38 23.82 8.61
N LYS A 42 -5.50 23.89 9.32
CA LYS A 42 -6.49 24.95 9.10
C LYS A 42 -6.00 26.20 9.82
N LYS A 43 -5.76 27.29 9.09
CA LYS A 43 -5.57 28.60 9.73
C LYS A 43 -6.92 29.05 10.30
N GLU A 44 -6.96 29.41 11.58
CA GLU A 44 -8.15 29.99 12.19
C GLU A 44 -8.51 31.31 11.48
N GLY A 45 -9.74 31.42 10.97
CA GLY A 45 -10.33 32.69 10.52
C GLY A 45 -10.39 32.94 9.01
N GLU A 46 -9.86 32.07 8.14
CA GLU A 46 -10.01 32.21 6.69
C GLU A 46 -11.18 31.33 6.19
N GLY A 47 -12.25 31.98 5.69
CA GLY A 47 -13.24 31.32 4.84
C GLY A 47 -12.57 30.85 3.53
N ASN A 48 -13.26 30.01 2.75
CA ASN A 48 -12.78 29.47 1.46
C ASN A 48 -12.44 30.60 0.44
N ASP A 49 -11.30 31.26 0.60
CA ASP A 49 -10.76 32.27 -0.31
C ASP A 49 -9.80 31.58 -1.28
N PRO A 50 -10.05 31.62 -2.60
CA PRO A 50 -9.15 31.05 -3.60
C PRO A 50 -7.75 31.72 -3.65
N SER A 51 -7.54 32.84 -2.93
CA SER A 51 -6.23 33.50 -2.79
C SER A 51 -5.43 33.09 -1.55
N SER A 52 -5.94 32.13 -0.77
CA SER A 52 -5.27 31.60 0.43
C SER A 52 -3.86 31.07 0.10
N PRO A 53 -2.84 31.31 0.95
CA PRO A 53 -1.51 30.72 0.78
C PRO A 53 -1.58 29.19 0.80
N PRO A 54 -0.57 28.48 0.25
CA PRO A 54 -0.57 27.02 0.15
C PRO A 54 -0.84 26.38 1.51
N THR A 55 -1.80 25.46 1.52
CA THR A 55 -2.17 24.67 2.71
C THR A 55 -0.94 23.95 3.26
N HIS A 56 -0.53 24.29 4.48
CA HIS A 56 0.50 23.55 5.18
C HIS A 56 -0.03 22.14 5.50
N ARG A 57 0.60 21.13 4.91
CA ARG A 57 0.25 19.71 5.10
C ARG A 57 1.27 19.07 6.02
N LEU A 58 0.87 18.79 7.25
CA LEU A 58 1.67 18.14 8.28
C LEU A 58 1.52 16.63 8.18
N GLY A 59 2.55 15.89 8.52
CA GLY A 59 2.52 14.45 8.59
C GLY A 59 3.54 13.89 9.57
N ARG A 60 3.39 12.60 9.83
CA ARG A 60 4.31 11.81 10.64
C ARG A 60 4.40 10.39 10.13
N ILE A 61 5.54 9.78 10.38
CA ILE A 61 5.68 8.32 10.40
C ILE A 61 5.82 7.87 11.85
N TYR A 62 4.93 6.99 12.26
CA TYR A 62 5.07 6.22 13.50
C TYR A 62 5.69 4.87 13.16
N VAL A 63 6.71 4.45 13.90
CA VAL A 63 7.28 3.10 13.82
C VAL A 63 6.82 2.31 15.03
N PHE A 64 6.19 1.18 14.81
CA PHE A 64 5.68 0.29 15.85
C PHE A 64 6.35 -1.08 15.75
N GLU A 65 6.51 -1.74 16.89
CA GLU A 65 6.89 -3.14 16.98
C GLU A 65 5.81 -3.86 17.79
N VAL A 66 5.27 -4.95 17.26
CA VAL A 66 4.41 -5.84 18.03
C VAL A 66 5.28 -6.86 18.75
N SER A 67 5.09 -6.94 20.06
CA SER A 67 5.76 -7.87 20.96
C SER A 67 4.73 -8.53 21.88
N ASP A 68 5.22 -9.33 22.83
CA ASP A 68 4.42 -9.97 23.89
C ASP A 68 3.84 -8.98 24.92
N THR A 69 4.10 -7.68 24.76
CA THR A 69 3.59 -6.66 25.66
C THR A 69 2.11 -6.32 25.40
N LEU A 70 1.36 -6.03 26.47
CA LEU A 70 -0.08 -5.70 26.40
C LEU A 70 -0.38 -4.27 25.93
N ALA A 71 0.60 -3.54 25.39
CA ALA A 71 0.40 -2.16 24.95
C ALA A 71 1.22 -1.83 23.70
N LEU A 72 0.54 -1.36 22.66
CA LEU A 72 1.17 -0.81 21.47
C LEU A 72 1.71 0.59 21.79
N LYS A 73 2.98 0.86 21.47
CA LYS A 73 3.58 2.19 21.57
C LYS A 73 4.57 2.42 20.42
N PRO A 74 4.72 3.66 19.92
CA PRO A 74 5.69 3.93 18.88
C PRO A 74 7.12 3.83 19.43
N HIS A 75 7.98 3.11 18.71
CA HIS A 75 9.44 3.08 18.90
C HIS A 75 10.12 4.35 18.40
N GLN A 76 9.54 4.96 17.36
CA GLN A 76 10.02 6.19 16.77
C GLN A 76 8.84 6.99 16.21
N VAL A 77 8.97 8.31 16.26
CA VAL A 77 8.08 9.25 15.58
C VAL A 77 8.95 10.19 14.75
N LEU A 78 8.65 10.29 13.46
CA LEU A 78 9.33 11.19 12.53
C LEU A 78 8.34 12.19 11.98
N ASP A 79 8.47 13.47 12.34
CA ASP A 79 7.69 14.56 11.74
C ASP A 79 8.19 14.84 10.31
N LEU A 80 7.25 14.89 9.37
CA LEU A 80 7.48 15.12 7.94
C LEU A 80 6.37 16.03 7.39
N PRO A 81 6.49 16.53 6.15
CA PRO A 81 5.31 16.91 5.39
C PRO A 81 4.35 15.71 5.28
N ALA A 82 3.06 15.97 5.05
CA ALA A 82 2.05 14.92 4.98
C ALA A 82 2.50 13.72 4.13
N VAL A 83 2.34 12.52 4.66
CA VAL A 83 2.76 11.26 4.04
C VAL A 83 1.59 10.70 3.24
N LEU A 84 1.76 10.55 1.92
CA LEU A 84 0.69 10.15 1.00
C LEU A 84 0.73 8.67 0.66
N ASP A 85 1.94 8.09 0.64
CA ASP A 85 2.15 6.66 0.49
C ASP A 85 3.52 6.29 1.06
N LEU A 86 3.63 5.06 1.51
CA LEU A 86 4.87 4.49 2.00
C LEU A 86 4.83 2.99 1.71
N LYS A 87 5.96 2.40 1.30
CA LYS A 87 6.04 0.96 1.03
C LYS A 87 7.43 0.43 1.32
N TRP A 88 7.50 -0.72 1.97
CA TRP A 88 8.75 -1.45 2.16
C TRP A 88 9.23 -2.06 0.85
N SER A 89 10.55 -2.12 0.65
CA SER A 89 11.13 -3.00 -0.35
C SER A 89 10.86 -4.46 0.06
N LEU A 90 10.36 -5.29 -0.85
CA LEU A 90 10.09 -6.71 -0.56
C LEU A 90 11.37 -7.56 -0.45
N GLN A 91 12.53 -6.95 -0.70
CA GLN A 91 13.85 -7.55 -0.62
C GLN A 91 14.83 -6.57 0.01
N LYS A 92 15.92 -7.10 0.58
CA LYS A 92 17.04 -6.27 1.01
C LYS A 92 17.76 -5.71 -0.20
N ILE A 93 18.03 -4.42 -0.20
CA ILE A 93 18.76 -3.72 -1.27
C ILE A 93 20.13 -3.37 -0.70
N CYS A 94 21.19 -3.94 -1.29
CA CYS A 94 22.56 -3.85 -0.77
C CYS A 94 22.66 -4.22 0.72
N GLY A 95 21.91 -5.25 1.13
CA GLY A 95 21.85 -5.73 2.52
C GLY A 95 20.96 -4.93 3.46
N LYS A 96 20.35 -3.84 2.99
CA LYS A 96 19.54 -2.91 3.81
C LYS A 96 18.05 -3.18 3.68
N THR A 97 17.31 -2.98 4.76
CA THR A 97 15.83 -3.02 4.78
C THR A 97 15.33 -1.61 4.53
N LEU A 98 14.73 -1.35 3.37
CA LEU A 98 14.41 0.01 2.95
C LEU A 98 12.90 0.27 2.94
N LEU A 99 12.51 1.46 3.40
CA LEU A 99 11.17 2.01 3.30
C LEU A 99 11.20 3.20 2.33
N GLY A 100 10.36 3.14 1.31
CA GLY A 100 10.09 4.28 0.43
C GLY A 100 8.95 5.09 1.02
N VAL A 101 9.05 6.41 0.94
CA VAL A 101 8.01 7.34 1.43
C VAL A 101 7.83 8.46 0.42
N VAL A 102 6.58 8.79 0.08
CA VAL A 102 6.26 9.96 -0.73
C VAL A 102 5.42 10.96 0.05
N THR A 103 5.70 12.25 -0.15
CA THR A 103 5.13 13.32 0.67
C THR A 103 4.44 14.42 -0.16
N ALA A 104 3.67 15.24 0.56
CA ALA A 104 2.96 16.40 0.03
C ALA A 104 3.85 17.50 -0.57
N THR A 105 5.16 17.48 -0.32
CA THR A 105 6.11 18.45 -0.88
C THR A 105 6.86 17.89 -2.07
N ALA A 106 6.22 16.98 -2.81
CA ALA A 106 6.79 16.30 -3.97
C ALA A 106 8.14 15.61 -3.64
N ALA A 107 8.29 15.01 -2.46
CA ALA A 107 9.53 14.33 -2.10
C ALA A 107 9.36 12.81 -2.17
N LEU A 108 10.38 12.12 -2.69
CA LEU A 108 10.62 10.69 -2.49
C LEU A 108 11.77 10.56 -1.47
N LEU A 109 11.48 9.95 -0.32
CA LEU A 109 12.45 9.62 0.70
C LEU A 109 12.71 8.12 0.70
N ILE A 110 13.96 7.74 0.93
CA ILE A 110 14.35 6.35 1.18
C ILE A 110 14.95 6.29 2.58
N LEU A 111 14.31 5.52 3.44
CA LEU A 111 14.69 5.32 4.84
C LEU A 111 15.19 3.89 5.04
N GLU A 112 16.22 3.69 5.84
CA GLU A 112 16.69 2.36 6.26
C GLU A 112 16.21 2.05 7.68
N LEU A 113 15.64 0.86 7.88
CA LEU A 113 15.37 0.32 9.20
C LEU A 113 16.64 -0.29 9.79
N GLN A 114 17.13 0.31 10.86
CA GLN A 114 18.30 -0.12 11.62
C GLN A 114 17.98 -1.26 12.59
N GLU A 115 19.00 -1.87 13.18
CA GLU A 115 18.87 -2.97 14.14
C GLU A 115 18.08 -2.58 15.40
N ASP A 116 18.18 -1.33 15.84
CA ASP A 116 17.47 -0.74 16.99
C ASP A 116 16.03 -0.31 16.66
N LYS A 117 15.53 -0.71 15.49
CA LYS A 117 14.20 -0.40 14.94
C LYS A 117 13.97 1.08 14.62
N GLN A 118 15.02 1.91 14.57
CA GLN A 118 14.91 3.29 14.10
C GLN A 118 14.99 3.33 12.56
N LEU A 119 14.19 4.21 11.95
CA LEU A 119 14.35 4.60 10.56
C LEU A 119 15.36 5.75 10.46
N VAL A 120 16.29 5.59 9.53
CA VAL A 120 17.32 6.60 9.19
C VAL A 120 17.19 6.98 7.73
N LYS A 121 17.11 8.27 7.44
CA LYS A 121 17.02 8.77 6.06
C LYS A 121 18.34 8.58 5.32
N LEU A 122 18.30 7.86 4.20
CA LEU A 122 19.42 7.68 3.29
C LEU A 122 19.38 8.68 2.14
N PHE A 123 18.22 8.79 1.48
CA PHE A 123 18.03 9.65 0.31
C PHE A 123 16.77 10.50 0.45
N GLU A 124 16.81 11.64 -0.20
CA GLU A 124 15.67 12.49 -0.47
C GLU A 124 15.87 13.08 -1.86
N THR A 125 14.85 12.97 -2.70
CA THR A 125 14.87 13.54 -4.04
C THR A 125 13.51 14.10 -4.38
N GLU A 126 13.49 15.08 -5.28
CA GLU A 126 12.28 15.73 -5.73
C GLU A 126 11.61 14.92 -6.83
N VAL A 127 10.31 14.70 -6.66
CA VAL A 127 9.36 14.16 -7.62
C VAL A 127 8.79 15.35 -8.37
N LYS A 128 9.18 15.48 -9.63
CA LYS A 128 8.71 16.58 -10.47
C LYS A 128 7.58 16.11 -11.35
N GLY A 129 6.52 16.91 -11.40
CA GLY A 129 5.53 16.78 -12.45
C GLY A 129 6.18 16.99 -13.83
N PRO A 130 5.62 16.41 -14.90
CA PRO A 130 6.20 16.46 -16.25
C PRO A 130 6.35 17.89 -16.79
N ASN A 131 5.54 18.84 -16.30
CA ASN A 131 5.56 20.22 -16.77
C ASN A 131 6.24 21.21 -15.80
N ASP A 132 6.54 20.83 -14.55
CA ASP A 132 7.20 21.67 -13.52
C ASP A 132 6.54 23.06 -13.27
N ILE A 133 5.22 23.19 -13.48
CA ILE A 133 4.49 24.49 -13.44
C ILE A 133 3.61 24.68 -12.19
N LYS A 134 3.41 23.66 -11.34
CA LYS A 134 2.47 23.69 -10.21
C LYS A 134 3.01 22.97 -8.98
N GLU A 135 2.47 23.31 -7.81
CA GLU A 135 2.62 22.54 -6.58
C GLU A 135 2.23 21.08 -6.86
N THR A 136 3.21 20.18 -6.75
CA THR A 136 3.08 18.77 -7.10
C THR A 136 3.08 17.95 -5.81
N LEU A 137 2.13 17.02 -5.67
CA LEU A 137 2.16 16.00 -4.62
C LEU A 137 2.72 14.72 -5.22
N ALA A 138 3.61 14.06 -4.51
CA ALA A 138 3.96 12.67 -4.81
C ALA A 138 2.90 11.78 -4.16
N LEU A 139 2.16 11.01 -4.96
CA LEU A 139 0.89 10.39 -4.54
C LEU A 139 1.03 8.92 -4.17
N SER A 140 1.81 8.15 -4.93
CA SER A 140 2.07 6.75 -4.65
C SER A 140 3.47 6.35 -5.09
N LEU A 141 4.00 5.27 -4.52
CA LEU A 141 5.25 4.68 -5.00
C LEU A 141 5.14 3.18 -5.14
N ASP A 142 6.02 2.56 -5.92
CA ASP A 142 6.15 1.11 -5.95
C ASP A 142 7.57 0.65 -6.29
N TRP A 143 7.94 -0.52 -5.80
CA TRP A 143 9.26 -1.11 -5.98
C TRP A 143 9.24 -2.18 -7.08
N SER A 144 10.23 -2.18 -7.97
CA SER A 144 10.34 -3.19 -9.03
C SER A 144 10.69 -4.58 -8.49
N CYS A 145 11.13 -4.68 -7.23
CA CYS A 145 11.60 -5.90 -6.58
C CYS A 145 10.47 -6.72 -5.93
N GLY A 146 9.26 -6.66 -6.48
CA GLY A 146 8.08 -7.35 -5.97
C GLY A 146 8.16 -8.88 -5.92
N ARG A 147 9.22 -9.49 -6.49
CA ARG A 147 9.49 -10.93 -6.41
C ARG A 147 10.96 -11.24 -6.13
N SER A 148 11.17 -12.27 -5.33
CA SER A 148 12.49 -12.78 -4.89
C SER A 148 13.38 -13.37 -5.99
N SER A 149 12.99 -13.32 -7.26
CA SER A 149 13.76 -13.89 -8.36
C SER A 149 14.11 -12.84 -9.40
N VAL A 150 15.36 -12.38 -9.34
CA VAL A 150 16.29 -12.20 -10.48
C VAL A 150 15.65 -11.66 -11.78
N ASP A 151 15.94 -10.38 -12.05
CA ASP A 151 16.29 -9.82 -13.35
C ASP A 151 15.20 -9.60 -14.43
N ALA A 152 14.61 -8.40 -14.44
CA ALA A 152 14.07 -7.81 -15.68
C ALA A 152 15.17 -7.41 -16.68
N PHE A 153 16.42 -7.26 -16.21
CA PHE A 153 17.53 -6.65 -16.96
C PHE A 153 18.87 -7.40 -16.88
N GLY A 154 18.92 -8.60 -16.27
CA GLY A 154 20.15 -9.36 -16.08
C GLY A 154 21.15 -8.69 -15.12
N ASP A 155 20.69 -7.74 -14.32
CA ASP A 155 21.50 -6.89 -13.48
C ASP A 155 20.69 -6.60 -12.22
N ASN A 156 21.35 -6.58 -11.06
CA ASN A 156 20.76 -6.55 -9.72
C ASN A 156 20.14 -5.18 -9.37
N GLN A 157 19.43 -4.60 -10.33
CA GLN A 157 18.98 -3.22 -10.36
C GLN A 157 17.56 -3.12 -9.83
N VAL A 158 17.36 -2.20 -8.89
CA VAL A 158 16.04 -1.91 -8.32
C VAL A 158 15.57 -0.56 -8.82
N TYR A 159 14.33 -0.53 -9.29
CA TYR A 159 13.66 0.66 -9.74
C TYR A 159 12.53 1.03 -8.78
N ILE A 160 12.24 2.31 -8.73
CA ILE A 160 11.12 2.87 -7.99
C ILE A 160 10.30 3.69 -8.98
N THR A 161 9.00 3.46 -9.02
CA THR A 161 8.09 4.35 -9.75
C THR A 161 7.31 5.19 -8.74
N VAL A 162 7.08 6.46 -9.07
CA VAL A 162 6.31 7.39 -8.24
C VAL A 162 5.31 8.13 -9.12
N SER A 163 4.04 8.14 -8.72
CA SER A 163 2.99 8.90 -9.40
C SER A 163 2.78 10.27 -8.74
N ASP A 164 2.20 11.21 -9.48
CA ASP A 164 2.04 12.58 -8.99
C ASP A 164 0.67 13.22 -9.29
N SER A 165 0.38 14.30 -8.57
CA SER A 165 -0.89 15.04 -8.68
C SER A 165 -1.04 15.86 -9.95
N GLN A 166 -0.04 15.90 -10.82
CA GLN A 166 -0.12 16.51 -12.16
C GLN A 166 -0.38 15.47 -13.24
N GLY A 167 -0.72 14.23 -12.85
CA GLY A 167 -0.97 13.12 -13.76
C GLY A 167 0.31 12.49 -14.30
N GLY A 168 1.47 12.84 -13.76
CA GLY A 168 2.76 12.30 -14.15
C GLY A 168 3.15 11.02 -13.42
N ALA A 169 4.20 10.40 -13.95
CA ALA A 169 4.94 9.36 -13.25
C ALA A 169 6.44 9.55 -13.47
N ASN A 170 7.19 9.15 -12.44
CA ASN A 170 8.64 9.24 -12.35
C ASN A 170 9.20 7.81 -12.22
N LEU A 171 10.36 7.57 -12.82
CA LEU A 171 11.12 6.32 -12.68
C LEU A 171 12.50 6.63 -12.14
N PHE A 172 12.81 6.10 -10.97
CA PHE A 172 14.10 6.16 -10.33
C PHE A 172 14.78 4.79 -10.35
N LYS A 173 16.11 4.80 -10.23
CA LYS A 173 16.95 3.61 -10.08
C LYS A 173 17.82 3.77 -8.84
N ILE A 174 17.89 2.71 -8.05
CA ILE A 174 18.92 2.52 -7.03
C ILE A 174 20.01 1.63 -7.63
N SER A 175 21.23 2.15 -7.66
CA SER A 175 22.41 1.41 -8.08
C SER A 175 22.99 0.56 -6.94
N GLU A 176 23.91 -0.35 -7.27
CA GLU A 176 24.58 -1.22 -6.29
C GLU A 176 25.38 -0.45 -5.23
N ASN A 177 25.91 0.73 -5.60
CA ASN A 177 26.60 1.64 -4.69
C ASN A 177 25.64 2.55 -3.90
N MET A 178 24.34 2.23 -3.90
CA MET A 178 23.29 2.97 -3.18
C MET A 178 23.16 4.42 -3.64
N ASP A 179 23.21 4.69 -4.95
CA ASP A 179 22.85 6.01 -5.48
C ASP A 179 21.43 5.97 -6.05
N LEU A 180 20.61 6.94 -5.67
CA LEU A 180 19.27 7.14 -6.21
C LEU A 180 19.34 8.11 -7.40
N THR A 181 18.98 7.63 -8.58
CA THR A 181 19.03 8.41 -9.83
C THR A 181 17.67 8.43 -10.50
N LEU A 182 17.23 9.60 -10.94
CA LEU A 182 16.07 9.73 -11.79
C LEU A 182 16.44 9.32 -13.23
N LEU A 183 15.65 8.43 -13.83
CA LEU A 183 15.86 7.94 -15.19
C LEU A 183 14.87 8.54 -16.19
N LYS A 184 13.58 8.51 -15.86
CA LYS A 184 12.52 8.93 -16.77
C LYS A 184 11.40 9.66 -16.02
N ARG A 185 10.72 10.55 -16.74
CA ARG A 185 9.45 11.16 -16.36
C ARG A 185 8.53 11.14 -17.57
N TRP A 186 7.24 10.94 -17.36
CA TRP A 186 6.26 11.00 -18.44
C TRP A 186 4.90 11.45 -17.93
N GLN A 187 4.09 12.01 -18.85
CA GLN A 187 2.70 12.33 -18.59
C GLN A 187 1.86 11.08 -18.75
N GLY A 188 1.29 10.60 -17.66
CA GLY A 188 0.46 9.40 -17.65
C GLY A 188 -1.01 9.69 -17.87
N HIS A 189 -1.57 10.67 -17.16
CA HIS A 189 -3.00 10.93 -17.00
C HIS A 189 -3.34 12.41 -17.20
N GLU A 190 -4.61 12.73 -17.49
CA GLU A 190 -5.06 14.13 -17.65
C GLU A 190 -5.25 14.85 -16.30
N TYR A 191 -5.50 14.07 -15.25
CA TYR A 191 -5.71 14.49 -13.86
C TYR A 191 -4.76 13.70 -12.95
N GLU A 192 -4.90 13.86 -11.64
CA GLU A 192 -4.13 13.17 -10.60
C GLU A 192 -3.93 11.69 -10.92
N ALA A 193 -2.65 11.27 -11.01
CA ALA A 193 -2.29 9.87 -11.13
C ALA A 193 -2.18 9.28 -9.72
N TRP A 194 -3.31 8.82 -9.18
CA TRP A 194 -3.38 8.29 -7.81
C TRP A 194 -2.47 7.11 -7.55
N ILE A 195 -2.19 6.28 -8.56
CA ILE A 195 -1.45 5.05 -8.34
C ILE A 195 -0.53 4.70 -9.52
N CYS A 196 0.68 4.26 -9.20
CA CYS A 196 1.56 3.51 -10.08
C CYS A 196 2.03 2.21 -9.41
N ALA A 197 2.22 1.15 -10.19
CA ALA A 197 2.71 -0.13 -9.70
C ALA A 197 3.50 -0.87 -10.77
N PHE A 198 4.52 -1.64 -10.38
CA PHE A 198 5.25 -2.50 -11.32
C PHE A 198 4.46 -3.77 -11.63
N ASN A 199 4.63 -4.29 -12.84
CA ASN A 199 4.38 -5.69 -13.09
C ASN A 199 5.51 -6.52 -12.47
N TYR A 200 5.24 -7.20 -11.36
CA TYR A 200 6.29 -7.95 -10.65
C TYR A 200 6.88 -9.13 -11.41
N TRP A 201 6.25 -9.57 -12.51
CA TRP A 201 6.73 -10.65 -13.37
C TRP A 201 7.43 -10.15 -14.63
N GLU A 202 7.21 -8.88 -14.99
CA GLU A 202 7.92 -8.19 -16.06
C GLU A 202 8.18 -6.75 -15.61
N PRO A 203 9.20 -6.51 -14.75
CA PRO A 203 9.45 -5.18 -14.18
C PRO A 203 9.84 -4.09 -15.18
N SER A 204 9.97 -4.41 -16.47
CA SER A 204 9.99 -3.40 -17.53
C SER A 204 8.63 -2.75 -17.78
N VAL A 205 7.54 -3.31 -17.24
CA VAL A 205 6.18 -2.77 -17.38
C VAL A 205 5.73 -2.11 -16.07
N VAL A 206 5.28 -0.86 -16.18
CA VAL A 206 4.64 -0.10 -15.11
C VAL A 206 3.16 0.08 -15.45
N PHE A 207 2.28 -0.13 -14.49
CA PHE A 207 0.86 0.21 -14.56
C PHE A 207 0.61 1.54 -13.87
N SER A 208 -0.39 2.30 -14.34
CA SER A 208 -0.82 3.53 -13.68
C SER A 208 -2.33 3.74 -13.77
N GLY A 209 -2.87 4.42 -12.77
CA GLY A 209 -4.28 4.77 -12.64
C GLY A 209 -4.46 6.18 -12.09
N GLY A 210 -5.54 6.86 -12.49
CA GLY A 210 -5.81 8.23 -12.08
C GLY A 210 -7.27 8.64 -12.17
N ASP A 211 -7.53 9.92 -11.90
CA ASP A 211 -8.87 10.52 -11.89
C ASP A 211 -9.50 10.68 -13.28
N ASP A 212 -8.73 10.46 -14.34
CA ASP A 212 -9.26 10.32 -15.70
C ASP A 212 -10.05 9.01 -15.92
N CYS A 213 -10.21 8.19 -14.87
CA CYS A 213 -10.92 6.90 -14.86
C CYS A 213 -10.27 5.85 -15.79
N VAL A 214 -8.98 5.99 -16.04
CA VAL A 214 -8.24 5.13 -16.98
C VAL A 214 -7.18 4.31 -16.25
N LEU A 215 -7.06 3.03 -16.64
CA LEU A 215 -5.89 2.19 -16.31
C LEU A 215 -4.98 2.10 -17.55
N LYS A 216 -3.70 2.42 -17.38
CA LYS A 216 -2.68 2.41 -18.45
C LYS A 216 -1.53 1.48 -18.09
N GLY A 217 -0.83 0.99 -19.11
CA GLY A 217 0.43 0.27 -18.96
C GLY A 217 1.52 0.89 -19.83
N TRP A 218 2.76 0.83 -19.35
CA TRP A 218 3.91 1.50 -19.94
C TRP A 218 5.09 0.54 -19.98
N ASP A 219 5.75 0.40 -21.14
CA ASP A 219 7.04 -0.32 -21.23
C ASP A 219 8.17 0.68 -21.07
N ILE A 220 8.93 0.59 -19.97
CA ILE A 220 10.01 1.52 -19.65
C ILE A 220 11.23 1.35 -20.57
N ARG A 221 11.25 0.38 -21.48
CA ARG A 221 12.30 0.22 -22.51
C ARG A 221 11.99 1.01 -23.77
N THR A 222 10.74 1.38 -24.00
CA THR A 222 10.31 2.11 -25.20
C THR A 222 10.08 3.60 -24.90
N GLY A 223 9.57 4.34 -25.89
CA GLY A 223 9.11 5.71 -25.70
C GLY A 223 7.87 5.73 -24.80
N LEU A 224 7.88 6.58 -23.78
CA LEU A 224 6.79 6.69 -22.79
C LEU A 224 5.71 7.70 -23.19
N ASP A 225 5.70 8.14 -24.45
CA ASP A 225 4.72 9.09 -24.98
C ASP A 225 3.34 8.44 -25.24
N THR A 226 3.29 7.11 -25.34
CA THR A 226 2.04 6.36 -25.57
C THR A 226 2.05 5.08 -24.74
N PRO A 227 0.95 4.76 -24.04
CA PRO A 227 0.88 3.54 -23.25
C PRO A 227 0.76 2.31 -24.16
N ILE A 228 1.32 1.18 -23.71
CA ILE A 228 1.20 -0.12 -24.41
C ILE A 228 -0.23 -0.69 -24.35
N PHE A 229 -1.03 -0.25 -23.38
CA PHE A 229 -2.48 -0.44 -23.38
C PHE A 229 -3.19 0.68 -22.60
N LEU A 230 -4.47 0.87 -22.90
CA LEU A 230 -5.36 1.81 -22.21
C LEU A 230 -6.72 1.14 -21.99
N ASN A 231 -7.24 1.19 -20.76
CA ASN A 231 -8.54 0.62 -20.38
C ASN A 231 -9.45 1.67 -19.71
N ARG A 232 -10.73 1.72 -20.12
CA ARG A 232 -11.76 2.67 -19.63
C ARG A 232 -12.96 1.97 -18.98
N SER A 233 -12.74 0.83 -18.32
CA SER A 233 -13.81 0.08 -17.64
C SER A 233 -14.09 0.55 -16.21
N HIS A 234 -13.27 1.47 -15.69
CA HIS A 234 -13.51 2.15 -14.42
C HIS A 234 -14.44 3.34 -14.63
N ASN A 235 -15.36 3.54 -13.69
CA ASN A 235 -16.36 4.63 -13.73
C ASN A 235 -15.99 5.80 -12.81
N ALA A 236 -14.87 5.71 -12.11
CA ALA A 236 -14.29 6.76 -11.28
C ALA A 236 -12.76 6.55 -11.19
N GLY A 237 -12.07 7.39 -10.42
CA GLY A 237 -10.60 7.34 -10.28
C GLY A 237 -10.09 5.96 -9.87
N VAL A 238 -8.98 5.53 -10.49
CA VAL A 238 -8.28 4.29 -10.15
C VAL A 238 -7.29 4.58 -9.05
N THR A 239 -7.53 4.03 -7.86
CA THR A 239 -6.89 4.48 -6.61
C THR A 239 -5.89 3.49 -6.03
N SER A 240 -5.95 2.21 -6.45
CA SER A 240 -5.01 1.19 -6.01
C SER A 240 -4.71 0.16 -7.08
N LEU A 241 -3.48 -0.35 -7.11
CA LEU A 241 -2.98 -1.36 -8.04
C LEU A 241 -1.99 -2.25 -7.31
N GLN A 242 -2.09 -3.56 -7.53
CA GLN A 242 -1.06 -4.48 -7.03
C GLN A 242 -0.96 -5.75 -7.90
N SER A 243 0.24 -6.04 -8.38
CA SER A 243 0.55 -7.32 -8.99
C SER A 243 0.57 -8.43 -7.94
N ASN A 244 0.11 -9.62 -8.32
CA ASN A 244 0.24 -10.79 -7.48
C ASN A 244 1.69 -11.33 -7.57
N ALA A 245 2.38 -11.46 -6.44
CA ALA A 245 3.77 -11.88 -6.41
C ALA A 245 3.96 -13.41 -6.54
N LEU A 246 2.90 -14.21 -6.35
CA LEU A 246 2.94 -15.67 -6.43
C LEU A 246 2.39 -16.22 -7.75
N PHE A 247 1.36 -15.57 -8.30
CA PHE A 247 0.72 -15.98 -9.54
C PHE A 247 0.96 -14.98 -10.66
N GLU A 248 1.62 -15.44 -11.72
CA GLU A 248 1.89 -14.62 -12.91
C GLU A 248 0.59 -14.15 -13.57
N ASN A 249 0.68 -12.99 -14.19
CA ASN A 249 -0.37 -12.38 -14.99
C ASN A 249 -1.61 -11.93 -14.20
N ILE A 250 -1.59 -11.99 -12.87
CA ILE A 250 -2.67 -11.46 -12.04
C ILE A 250 -2.32 -10.06 -11.55
N LEU A 251 -3.21 -9.12 -11.87
CA LEU A 251 -3.21 -7.76 -11.35
C LEU A 251 -4.58 -7.49 -10.71
N VAL A 252 -4.60 -6.70 -9.64
CA VAL A 252 -5.84 -6.15 -9.08
C VAL A 252 -5.83 -4.65 -9.14
N SER A 253 -7.01 -4.07 -9.33
CA SER A 253 -7.23 -2.64 -9.20
C SER A 253 -8.43 -2.33 -8.32
N GLY A 254 -8.29 -1.29 -7.51
CA GLY A 254 -9.36 -0.65 -6.76
C GLY A 254 -9.68 0.70 -7.36
N SER A 255 -10.92 1.14 -7.21
CA SER A 255 -11.38 2.43 -7.70
C SER A 255 -12.40 3.05 -6.76
N TYR A 256 -12.48 4.37 -6.85
CA TYR A 256 -13.51 5.16 -6.20
C TYR A 256 -14.94 4.76 -6.63
N ASP A 257 -15.10 3.98 -7.72
CA ASP A 257 -16.38 3.44 -8.18
C ASP A 257 -16.86 2.20 -7.41
N GLU A 258 -16.23 1.94 -6.25
CA GLU A 258 -16.55 0.86 -5.30
C GLU A 258 -16.24 -0.55 -5.77
N GLN A 259 -15.63 -0.71 -6.96
CA GLN A 259 -15.35 -2.02 -7.53
C GLN A 259 -13.88 -2.40 -7.37
N LEU A 260 -13.66 -3.58 -6.80
CA LEU A 260 -12.43 -4.33 -6.94
C LEU A 260 -12.46 -5.08 -8.29
N ARG A 261 -11.43 -4.91 -9.10
CA ARG A 261 -11.29 -5.58 -10.40
C ARG A 261 -10.07 -6.47 -10.42
N MET A 262 -10.23 -7.70 -10.92
CA MET A 262 -9.14 -8.64 -11.16
C MET A 262 -8.84 -8.70 -12.65
N TRP A 263 -7.57 -8.83 -13.02
CA TRP A 263 -7.11 -8.74 -14.40
C TRP A 263 -6.18 -9.88 -14.77
N ASP A 264 -6.27 -10.31 -16.04
CA ASP A 264 -5.20 -11.06 -16.70
C ASP A 264 -4.36 -10.04 -17.50
N THR A 265 -3.10 -9.85 -17.12
CA THR A 265 -2.21 -8.86 -17.76
C THR A 265 -1.91 -9.17 -19.22
N ARG A 266 -2.19 -10.40 -19.69
CA ARG A 266 -2.12 -10.77 -21.11
C ARG A 266 -3.32 -10.28 -21.91
N LYS A 267 -4.41 -9.91 -21.23
CA LYS A 267 -5.71 -9.52 -21.82
C LYS A 267 -6.38 -8.37 -21.06
N MET A 268 -5.73 -7.20 -21.05
CA MET A 268 -6.19 -6.00 -20.34
C MET A 268 -7.42 -5.29 -20.93
N LYS A 269 -8.19 -5.94 -21.82
CA LYS A 269 -9.40 -5.34 -22.42
C LYS A 269 -10.58 -5.36 -21.44
N ASN A 270 -10.75 -6.46 -20.70
CA ASN A 270 -11.82 -6.63 -19.73
C ASN A 270 -11.23 -7.24 -18.45
N PRO A 271 -11.75 -6.88 -17.27
CA PRO A 271 -11.40 -7.59 -16.04
C PRO A 271 -11.91 -9.04 -16.09
N LEU A 272 -11.21 -9.94 -15.41
CA LEU A 272 -11.64 -11.32 -15.15
C LEU A 272 -12.87 -11.34 -14.25
N HIS A 273 -12.84 -10.53 -13.19
CA HIS A 273 -13.90 -10.44 -12.19
C HIS A 273 -14.06 -9.00 -11.70
N LEU A 274 -15.28 -8.68 -11.26
CA LEU A 274 -15.61 -7.46 -10.54
C LEU A 274 -16.30 -7.85 -9.24
N LEU A 275 -15.98 -7.15 -8.15
CA LEU A 275 -16.64 -7.30 -6.87
C LEU A 275 -16.89 -5.92 -6.26
N ASN A 276 -18.15 -5.60 -6.02
CA ASN A 276 -18.51 -4.38 -5.30
C ASN A 276 -18.20 -4.55 -3.81
N LEU A 277 -17.44 -3.61 -3.25
CA LEU A 277 -17.05 -3.57 -1.84
C LEU A 277 -17.75 -2.45 -1.05
N SER A 278 -18.83 -1.89 -1.61
CA SER A 278 -19.73 -0.94 -0.96
C SER A 278 -19.03 0.30 -0.37
N GLY A 279 -17.99 0.77 -1.07
CA GLY A 279 -17.19 1.93 -0.72
C GLY A 279 -15.98 2.06 -1.65
N GLY A 280 -15.48 3.28 -1.85
CA GLY A 280 -14.37 3.54 -2.78
C GLY A 280 -13.11 2.76 -2.38
N VAL A 281 -12.61 1.87 -3.24
CA VAL A 281 -11.54 0.92 -2.90
C VAL A 281 -10.18 1.63 -2.96
N TRP A 282 -9.72 2.13 -1.81
CA TRP A 282 -8.57 3.04 -1.72
C TRP A 282 -7.22 2.33 -1.60
N ARG A 283 -7.18 1.19 -0.90
CA ARG A 283 -5.98 0.34 -0.78
C ARG A 283 -6.36 -1.13 -0.95
N VAL A 284 -5.47 -1.87 -1.60
CA VAL A 284 -5.56 -3.33 -1.75
C VAL A 284 -4.21 -3.96 -1.49
N LYS A 285 -4.19 -5.04 -0.70
CA LYS A 285 -3.01 -5.81 -0.36
C LYS A 285 -3.27 -7.30 -0.47
N TRP A 286 -2.50 -8.00 -1.29
CA TRP A 286 -2.47 -9.46 -1.32
C TRP A 286 -1.96 -10.03 0.00
N ASP A 287 -2.61 -11.10 0.46
CA ASP A 287 -2.10 -11.93 1.55
C ASP A 287 -0.68 -12.43 1.20
N PRO A 288 0.33 -12.20 2.08
CA PRO A 288 1.73 -12.42 1.74
C PRO A 288 2.15 -13.89 1.71
N PHE A 289 1.29 -14.81 2.13
CA PHE A 289 1.61 -16.25 2.19
C PHE A 289 1.02 -17.01 1.00
N SER A 290 -0.31 -17.03 0.90
CA SER A 290 -1.04 -17.77 -0.12
C SER A 290 -1.31 -16.96 -1.38
N HIS A 291 -1.31 -15.63 -1.28
CA HIS A 291 -1.66 -14.71 -2.38
C HIS A 291 -3.01 -15.03 -3.03
N ASN A 292 -3.93 -15.63 -2.26
CA ASN A 292 -5.28 -15.99 -2.68
C ASN A 292 -6.36 -15.14 -2.00
N SER A 293 -5.96 -14.23 -1.12
CA SER A 293 -6.86 -13.31 -0.42
C SER A 293 -6.34 -11.88 -0.56
N ILE A 294 -7.25 -10.91 -0.55
CA ILE A 294 -6.94 -9.49 -0.63
C ILE A 294 -7.56 -8.81 0.59
N LEU A 295 -6.76 -8.01 1.30
CA LEU A 295 -7.26 -7.03 2.26
C LEU A 295 -7.51 -5.73 1.51
N ALA A 296 -8.73 -5.20 1.61
CA ALA A 296 -9.13 -3.97 0.96
C ALA A 296 -9.60 -2.94 2.01
N ALA A 297 -9.08 -1.72 1.92
CA ALA A 297 -9.62 -0.56 2.62
C ALA A 297 -10.57 0.20 1.67
N CYS A 298 -11.83 0.28 2.05
CA CYS A 298 -12.91 0.85 1.24
C CYS A 298 -13.47 2.08 1.95
N MET A 299 -13.28 3.27 1.36
CA MET A 299 -13.83 4.52 1.87
C MET A 299 -15.33 4.35 2.13
N HIS A 300 -15.78 4.64 3.36
CA HIS A 300 -17.15 4.43 3.84
C HIS A 300 -17.65 2.96 3.90
N GLY A 301 -17.00 2.02 3.21
CA GLY A 301 -17.32 0.59 3.23
C GLY A 301 -16.59 -0.21 4.32
N GLY A 302 -15.55 0.37 4.93
CA GLY A 302 -14.72 -0.27 5.95
C GLY A 302 -13.64 -1.15 5.34
N PHE A 303 -13.30 -2.24 6.01
CA PHE A 303 -12.25 -3.16 5.57
C PHE A 303 -12.82 -4.53 5.22
N HIS A 304 -12.33 -5.13 4.13
CA HIS A 304 -12.78 -6.45 3.68
C HIS A 304 -11.61 -7.38 3.40
N VAL A 305 -11.77 -8.66 3.74
CA VAL A 305 -10.94 -9.75 3.23
C VAL A 305 -11.71 -10.42 2.11
N VAL A 306 -11.17 -10.37 0.90
CA VAL A 306 -11.76 -10.98 -0.30
C VAL A 306 -10.97 -12.24 -0.64
N LYS A 307 -11.64 -13.38 -0.75
CA LYS A 307 -11.04 -14.62 -1.27
C LYS A 307 -11.13 -14.66 -2.78
N CYS A 308 -10.00 -14.92 -3.40
CA CYS A 308 -9.79 -15.04 -4.84
C CYS A 308 -9.43 -16.47 -5.26
N LYS A 309 -9.59 -17.47 -4.37
CA LYS A 309 -9.17 -18.86 -4.63
C LYS A 309 -9.77 -19.37 -5.95
N ASP A 310 -8.91 -20.03 -6.73
CA ASP A 310 -9.23 -20.75 -7.96
C ASP A 310 -9.59 -19.91 -9.20
N THR A 311 -9.43 -18.58 -9.23
CA THR A 311 -9.74 -17.74 -10.42
C THR A 311 -8.86 -18.00 -11.65
N LEU A 312 -7.78 -18.78 -11.50
CA LEU A 312 -6.90 -19.16 -12.61
C LEU A 312 -7.32 -20.48 -13.30
N ASN A 313 -8.06 -21.36 -12.61
CA ASN A 313 -8.39 -22.71 -13.11
C ASN A 313 -9.85 -23.15 -12.87
N SER A 314 -10.64 -22.40 -12.09
CA SER A 314 -12.04 -22.71 -11.77
C SER A 314 -12.88 -21.44 -11.90
N SER A 315 -14.12 -21.59 -12.33
CA SER A 315 -15.12 -20.54 -12.54
C SER A 315 -15.61 -19.86 -11.24
N GLY A 316 -14.81 -19.85 -10.18
CA GLY A 316 -15.18 -19.29 -8.88
C GLY A 316 -15.08 -17.77 -8.90
N GLU A 317 -16.16 -17.08 -8.54
CA GLU A 317 -16.13 -15.62 -8.36
C GLU A 317 -15.47 -15.24 -7.03
N PRO A 318 -14.76 -14.11 -6.96
CA PRO A 318 -14.22 -13.61 -5.71
C PRO A 318 -15.35 -13.31 -4.71
N THR A 319 -15.12 -13.59 -3.43
CA THR A 319 -16.14 -13.44 -2.37
C THR A 319 -15.57 -12.79 -1.12
N ILE A 320 -16.39 -12.03 -0.41
CA ILE A 320 -16.01 -11.42 0.87
C ILE A 320 -16.02 -12.52 1.96
N LEU A 321 -14.87 -12.77 2.58
CA LEU A 321 -14.70 -13.71 3.70
C LEU A 321 -15.00 -13.09 5.06
N ALA A 322 -14.63 -11.83 5.23
CA ALA A 322 -14.81 -11.07 6.45
C ALA A 322 -14.85 -9.57 6.14
N SER A 323 -15.54 -8.85 7.02
CA SER A 323 -15.58 -7.39 7.02
C SER A 323 -15.25 -6.88 8.42
N TYR A 324 -14.63 -5.71 8.48
CA TYR A 324 -14.24 -5.06 9.73
C TYR A 324 -14.59 -3.57 9.68
N ASN A 325 -15.41 -3.14 10.64
CA ASN A 325 -16.06 -1.82 10.66
C ASN A 325 -15.94 -1.14 12.03
N ASN A 326 -14.88 -1.43 12.79
CA ASN A 326 -14.66 -0.81 14.12
C ASN A 326 -14.15 0.63 14.06
N HIS A 327 -13.93 1.15 12.85
CA HIS A 327 -13.53 2.53 12.59
C HIS A 327 -14.80 3.37 12.36
N ALA A 328 -14.83 4.57 12.90
CA ALA A 328 -15.97 5.48 12.79
C ALA A 328 -15.88 6.39 11.56
N SER A 329 -14.76 6.32 10.84
CA SER A 329 -14.41 7.20 9.71
C SER A 329 -14.08 6.41 8.45
N ILE A 330 -13.59 7.11 7.41
CA ILE A 330 -13.18 6.54 6.14
C ILE A 330 -11.97 5.62 6.32
N ALA A 331 -12.11 4.36 5.88
CA ALA A 331 -11.02 3.40 5.82
C ALA A 331 -10.01 3.84 4.75
N TYR A 332 -8.72 3.89 5.11
CA TYR A 332 -7.68 4.43 4.25
C TYR A 332 -6.50 3.47 4.11
N GLY A 333 -5.81 3.14 5.21
CA GLY A 333 -4.66 2.24 5.20
C GLY A 333 -5.01 0.84 5.68
N ALA A 334 -4.48 -0.19 5.03
CA ALA A 334 -4.58 -1.57 5.48
C ALA A 334 -3.40 -2.40 4.97
N ASP A 335 -2.84 -3.26 5.81
CA ASP A 335 -1.77 -4.18 5.39
C ASP A 335 -1.67 -5.44 6.27
N TRP A 336 -1.06 -6.49 5.71
CA TRP A 336 -0.87 -7.78 6.34
C TRP A 336 0.47 -7.87 7.06
N CYS A 337 0.47 -8.39 8.28
CA CYS A 337 1.70 -8.78 8.94
C CYS A 337 2.34 -9.97 8.22
N HIS A 338 3.66 -9.94 8.12
CA HIS A 338 4.45 -10.97 7.47
C HIS A 338 4.95 -12.06 8.44
N LEU A 339 4.57 -12.02 9.71
CA LEU A 339 4.80 -13.14 10.64
C LEU A 339 3.90 -14.32 10.29
N ASP A 340 4.47 -15.53 10.27
CA ASP A 340 3.70 -16.74 10.07
C ASP A 340 2.77 -17.03 11.26
N SER A 341 1.76 -17.87 11.03
CA SER A 341 0.76 -18.18 12.06
C SER A 341 1.36 -18.75 13.36
N PRO A 342 2.37 -19.66 13.32
CA PRO A 342 3.07 -20.08 14.53
C PRO A 342 3.70 -18.93 15.31
N SER A 343 4.36 -17.98 14.63
CA SER A 343 4.96 -16.80 15.27
C SER A 343 3.92 -15.89 15.89
N VAL A 344 2.79 -15.67 15.20
CA VAL A 344 1.65 -14.92 15.76
C VAL A 344 1.10 -15.62 17.01
N LYS A 345 0.95 -16.95 16.99
CA LYS A 345 0.52 -17.73 18.17
C LYS A 345 1.50 -17.58 19.34
N MET A 346 2.81 -17.58 19.06
CA MET A 346 3.83 -17.38 20.09
C MET A 346 3.80 -15.99 20.72
N LEU A 347 3.52 -14.94 19.94
CA LEU A 347 3.43 -13.56 20.46
C LEU A 347 2.38 -13.41 21.57
N PHE A 348 1.29 -14.19 21.50
CA PHE A 348 0.18 -14.12 22.46
C PHE A 348 0.09 -15.37 23.36
N ALA A 349 1.11 -16.23 23.38
CA ALA A 349 1.07 -17.50 24.12
C ALA A 349 1.11 -17.30 25.65
N SER A 350 1.74 -16.23 26.13
CA SER A 350 1.85 -15.88 27.56
C SER A 350 0.69 -15.04 28.08
N ASP A 351 -0.24 -14.63 27.21
CA ASP A 351 -1.41 -13.87 27.61
C ASP A 351 -2.45 -14.81 28.27
N GLU A 352 -2.47 -14.81 29.61
CA GLU A 352 -3.51 -15.48 30.40
C GLU A 352 -4.87 -14.74 30.35
N GLY A 353 -4.97 -13.64 29.58
CA GLY A 353 -6.11 -12.74 29.49
C GLY A 353 -7.02 -12.91 28.25
N ALA A 354 -7.53 -11.78 27.75
CA ALA A 354 -8.72 -11.68 26.91
C ALA A 354 -8.60 -12.28 25.49
N LEU A 355 -7.39 -12.61 25.02
CA LEU A 355 -7.15 -13.13 23.67
C LEU A 355 -7.16 -14.66 23.58
N GLN A 356 -7.00 -15.38 24.68
CA GLN A 356 -7.07 -16.85 24.70
C GLN A 356 -8.36 -17.44 24.08
N PRO A 357 -9.57 -16.88 24.34
CA PRO A 357 -10.82 -17.38 23.74
C PRO A 357 -10.90 -17.19 22.22
N THR A 358 -10.06 -16.32 21.64
CA THR A 358 -10.01 -16.00 20.20
C THR A 358 -8.90 -16.74 19.45
N LEU A 359 -7.95 -17.33 20.16
CA LEU A 359 -6.86 -18.16 19.62
C LEU A 359 -7.32 -19.62 19.56
N GLU A 360 -8.32 -19.93 18.73
CA GLU A 360 -8.68 -21.33 18.47
C GLU A 360 -7.48 -22.03 17.79
N TYR A 361 -6.92 -23.07 18.42
CA TYR A 361 -5.66 -23.71 18.00
C TYR A 361 -5.68 -24.22 16.54
N ASP A 362 -6.86 -24.61 16.03
CA ASP A 362 -7.09 -25.14 14.68
C ASP A 362 -7.24 -24.05 13.60
N HIS A 363 -7.14 -22.77 13.98
CA HIS A 363 -7.20 -21.66 13.03
C HIS A 363 -5.82 -21.24 12.54
N ASN A 364 -5.77 -20.79 11.28
CA ASN A 364 -4.70 -19.94 10.79
C ASN A 364 -4.93 -18.53 11.34
N LEU A 365 -3.89 -17.97 11.94
CA LEU A 365 -3.90 -16.64 12.53
C LEU A 365 -2.93 -15.74 11.78
N THR A 366 -3.42 -14.59 11.34
CA THR A 366 -2.61 -13.55 10.70
C THR A 366 -2.91 -12.22 11.38
N LEU A 367 -1.88 -11.41 11.62
CA LEU A 367 -2.07 -10.04 12.08
C LEU A 367 -2.32 -9.12 10.88
N VAL A 368 -3.19 -8.15 11.04
CA VAL A 368 -3.36 -7.06 10.09
C VAL A 368 -3.32 -5.73 10.82
N SER A 369 -2.90 -4.68 10.12
CA SER A 369 -3.08 -3.30 10.56
C SER A 369 -4.09 -2.60 9.66
N THR A 370 -4.90 -1.73 10.26
CA THR A 370 -5.95 -0.97 9.58
C THR A 370 -6.00 0.42 10.19
N CYS A 371 -6.16 1.46 9.36
CA CYS A 371 -6.29 2.83 9.85
C CYS A 371 -7.34 3.63 9.08
N SER A 372 -7.93 4.58 9.78
CA SER A 372 -8.96 5.47 9.25
C SER A 372 -8.63 6.93 9.52
N PHE A 373 -9.12 7.76 8.61
CA PHE A 373 -8.58 9.11 8.45
C PHE A 373 -9.07 10.05 9.56
N TYR A 374 -10.32 10.52 9.53
CA TYR A 374 -10.79 11.60 10.43
C TYR A 374 -11.01 11.23 11.90
N ASP A 375 -11.00 9.95 12.27
CA ASP A 375 -11.08 9.50 13.67
C ASP A 375 -9.71 9.15 14.25
N HIS A 376 -8.64 9.38 13.47
CA HIS A 376 -7.23 9.22 13.86
C HIS A 376 -6.89 7.80 14.36
N LYS A 377 -7.70 6.80 13.99
CA LYS A 377 -7.65 5.49 14.60
C LYS A 377 -6.76 4.54 13.81
N LEU A 378 -5.79 3.95 14.50
CA LEU A 378 -4.98 2.81 14.04
C LEU A 378 -5.37 1.58 14.87
N CYS A 379 -5.63 0.46 14.20
CA CYS A 379 -5.93 -0.81 14.84
C CYS A 379 -5.00 -1.90 14.32
N VAL A 380 -4.53 -2.75 15.23
CA VAL A 380 -3.94 -4.05 14.91
C VAL A 380 -4.95 -5.11 15.32
N SER A 381 -5.26 -6.04 14.41
CA SER A 381 -6.24 -7.09 14.62
C SER A 381 -5.68 -8.45 14.25
N VAL A 382 -6.06 -9.49 14.99
CA VAL A 382 -5.89 -10.88 14.59
C VAL A 382 -7.05 -11.26 13.67
N LEU A 383 -6.73 -11.70 12.46
CA LEU A 383 -7.64 -12.39 11.56
C LEU A 383 -7.51 -13.90 11.80
N SER A 384 -8.59 -14.53 12.27
CA SER A 384 -8.64 -15.98 12.44
C SER A 384 -9.45 -16.65 11.34
N GLU A 385 -8.85 -17.63 10.68
CA GLU A 385 -9.47 -18.40 9.59
C GLU A 385 -9.49 -19.90 9.92
N LYS A 386 -10.64 -20.56 9.79
CA LYS A 386 -10.74 -22.02 10.00
C LYS A 386 -9.88 -22.74 8.97
N GLN A 387 -8.98 -23.63 9.43
CA GLN A 387 -8.39 -24.62 8.54
C GLN A 387 -9.50 -25.51 8.00
N THR A 388 -9.64 -25.57 6.68
CA THR A 388 -10.59 -26.44 5.97
C THR A 388 -9.95 -27.74 5.57
#